data_AF-A0A9D2TE35-F1
#
_entry.id   AF-A0A9D2TE35-F1
#
_cell.length_a   1.000
_cell.length_b   1.000
_cell.length_c   1.000
_cell.angle_alpha   90.00
_cell.angle_beta   90.00
_cell.angle_gamma   90.00
#
_symmetry.space_group_name_H-M   'P 1'
#
loop_
_entity.id
_entity.type
_entity.pdbx_description
1 polymer ?
#
loop_
_entity_poly.entity_id
_entity_poly.type
_entity_poly.pdbx_seq_one_letter_code
_entity_poly.pdbx_strand_id
1 'polypeptide(L)'
;MGITISFTMEPRKTLMGAKAWDGEKTAEFARGLGKELGYHCDIISGYVIYQLCPEGFLWMNWRGKQLVGDSQTNIVGPGFHGAVIHFLELFAARGDLKLNVKDPTGYYADRNFERMTREFFYPWFKGLLSSIVTSQRIQEGEPVCWPSDYFVPEKRPGMVMTHIRCFSLRELSGILRSGLSSAFAREFFIWNEEEKDAWYFRNCALVLLNQQCYFKPSSRSQEDRLVNQEVIRLLEKALEMDPSIPFPKEEYLEVCRLDEHQPVDLSGAEEMIKEGRIGCRRGLLYRTIGLMRFAVPGSFLYDMRAGGNSERYYDGEKTGWHEYYICGVRTEGQKAVIRQEPFGKETVERTEEFSRGEMQIKIAYYRPSRGEGCGVPRVDRTVLVGEQVAWEPSSPQLRKEQKRQEDWVYTIAAQIAYRDQLTIVSISFGGKKDENWARELILKVEPVQQ
;
A
#
# COMPACT_ATOMS: atom_id res chain seq x y z
N MET A 1 -22.96 3.13 -0.82
CA MET A 1 -22.78 4.48 -1.38
C MET A 1 -21.49 5.02 -0.77
N GLY A 2 -20.52 5.41 -1.60
CA GLY A 2 -19.31 6.09 -1.13
C GLY A 2 -19.61 7.55 -0.80
N ILE A 3 -18.74 8.19 0.00
CA ILE A 3 -18.77 9.63 0.22
C ILE A 3 -17.59 10.19 -0.57
N THR A 4 -17.90 10.88 -1.66
CA THR A 4 -16.92 11.40 -2.62
C THR A 4 -17.21 12.85 -2.88
N ILE A 5 -16.17 13.68 -2.78
CA ILE A 5 -16.20 15.06 -3.27
C ILE A 5 -15.83 15.02 -4.75
N SER A 6 -16.60 15.67 -5.60
CA SER A 6 -16.21 15.92 -6.99
C SER A 6 -16.22 17.41 -7.25
N PHE A 7 -15.31 17.93 -8.06
CA PHE A 7 -15.20 19.36 -8.28
C PHE A 7 -14.75 19.70 -9.71
N THR A 8 -14.99 20.95 -10.08
CA THR A 8 -14.39 21.57 -11.24
C THR A 8 -13.79 22.92 -10.86
N MET A 9 -12.69 23.28 -11.51
CA MET A 9 -12.08 24.59 -11.41
C MET A 9 -11.83 25.18 -12.80
N GLU A 10 -12.15 26.46 -12.95
CA GLU A 10 -11.99 27.20 -14.20
C GLU A 10 -11.18 28.48 -13.99
N PRO A 11 -10.20 28.80 -14.86
CA PRO A 11 -9.54 30.10 -14.82
C PRO A 11 -10.54 31.24 -14.92
N ARG A 12 -10.45 32.23 -14.01
CA ARG A 12 -11.30 33.42 -14.13
C ARG A 12 -10.92 34.21 -15.40
N LYS A 13 -11.94 34.64 -16.15
CA LYS A 13 -11.73 35.52 -17.31
C LYS A 13 -11.40 36.92 -16.81
N THR A 14 -10.26 37.47 -17.22
CA THR A 14 -9.94 38.89 -17.00
C THR A 14 -10.23 39.70 -18.26
N LEU A 15 -10.27 41.03 -18.13
CA LEU A 15 -10.42 41.98 -19.26
C LEU A 15 -9.33 41.83 -20.33
N MET A 16 -8.15 41.28 -19.98
CA MET A 16 -7.05 40.97 -20.91
C MET A 16 -7.05 39.51 -21.41
N GLY A 17 -8.09 38.72 -21.11
CA GLY A 17 -8.16 37.28 -21.39
C GLY A 17 -8.05 36.43 -20.11
N ALA A 18 -8.21 35.11 -20.22
CA ALA A 18 -7.93 34.22 -19.09
C ALA A 18 -6.41 34.07 -18.90
N LYS A 19 -5.93 34.05 -17.65
CA LYS A 19 -4.55 33.64 -17.36
C LYS A 19 -4.35 32.24 -17.96
N ALA A 20 -3.35 32.07 -18.82
CA ALA A 20 -3.14 30.80 -19.51
C ALA A 20 -2.72 29.73 -18.48
N TRP A 21 -3.67 28.90 -18.09
CA TRP A 21 -3.44 27.65 -17.37
C TRP A 21 -3.27 26.52 -18.37
N ASP A 22 -2.21 25.73 -18.20
CA ASP A 22 -1.91 24.51 -18.95
C ASP A 22 -1.38 23.45 -17.99
N GLY A 23 -1.11 22.24 -18.50
CA GLY A 23 -0.64 21.13 -17.66
C GLY A 23 0.67 21.40 -16.92
N GLU A 24 1.58 22.17 -17.51
CA GLU A 24 2.89 22.47 -16.93
C GLU A 24 2.77 23.46 -15.77
N LYS A 25 2.06 24.57 -15.99
CA LYS A 25 1.78 25.56 -14.94
C LYS A 25 0.96 24.97 -13.80
N THR A 26 0.00 24.10 -14.11
CA THR A 26 -0.74 23.39 -13.06
C THR A 26 0.19 22.51 -12.25
N ALA A 27 1.09 21.76 -12.90
CA ALA A 27 2.03 20.90 -12.20
C ALA A 27 3.01 21.68 -11.31
N GLU A 28 3.53 22.81 -11.79
CA GLU A 28 4.40 23.69 -11.00
C GLU A 28 3.67 24.28 -9.79
N PHE A 29 2.50 24.90 -10.02
CA PHE A 29 1.67 25.44 -8.95
C PHE A 29 1.29 24.36 -7.93
N ALA A 30 0.91 23.19 -8.42
CA ALA A 30 0.45 22.11 -7.57
C ALA A 30 1.56 21.61 -6.63
N ARG A 31 2.76 21.37 -7.18
CA ARG A 31 3.93 20.99 -6.39
C ARG A 31 4.33 22.06 -5.39
N GLY A 32 4.28 23.33 -5.77
CA GLY A 32 4.57 24.46 -4.88
C GLY A 32 3.62 24.49 -3.68
N LEU A 33 2.31 24.39 -3.94
CA LEU A 33 1.29 24.39 -2.89
C LEU A 33 1.39 23.15 -1.99
N GLY A 34 1.62 21.96 -2.59
CA GLY A 34 1.81 20.72 -1.83
C GLY A 34 2.98 20.83 -0.84
N LYS A 35 4.15 21.30 -1.33
CA LYS A 35 5.32 21.50 -0.49
C LYS A 35 5.08 22.49 0.66
N GLU A 36 4.39 23.59 0.41
CA GLU A 36 4.07 24.59 1.45
C GLU A 36 3.18 24.01 2.54
N LEU A 37 2.18 23.22 2.16
CA LEU A 37 1.22 22.63 3.09
C LEU A 37 1.70 21.31 3.72
N GLY A 38 2.87 20.82 3.32
CA GLY A 38 3.40 19.54 3.77
C GLY A 38 2.68 18.32 3.19
N TYR A 39 2.02 18.47 2.03
CA TYR A 39 1.34 17.40 1.31
C TYR A 39 2.19 16.84 0.18
N HIS A 40 1.96 15.56 -0.15
CA HIS A 40 2.50 15.01 -1.38
C HIS A 40 1.82 15.62 -2.59
N CYS A 41 2.58 15.75 -3.67
CA CYS A 41 2.02 16.04 -4.99
C CYS A 41 2.81 15.27 -6.05
N ASP A 42 2.16 14.29 -6.67
CA ASP A 42 2.66 13.57 -7.83
C ASP A 42 1.98 14.02 -9.13
N ILE A 43 2.73 13.94 -10.23
CA ILE A 43 2.21 14.15 -11.58
C ILE A 43 2.41 12.88 -12.40
N ILE A 44 1.33 12.14 -12.65
CA ILE A 44 1.39 10.83 -13.32
C ILE A 44 0.42 10.85 -14.51
N SER A 45 0.93 10.64 -15.72
CA SER A 45 0.12 10.55 -16.95
C SER A 45 -0.85 11.72 -17.15
N GLY A 46 -0.46 12.93 -16.76
CA GLY A 46 -1.27 14.15 -16.87
C GLY A 46 -2.29 14.36 -15.73
N TYR A 47 -2.31 13.47 -14.72
CA TYR A 47 -3.03 13.66 -13.48
C TYR A 47 -2.14 14.34 -12.44
N VAL A 48 -2.71 15.27 -11.69
CA VAL A 48 -2.18 15.79 -10.44
C VAL A 48 -2.81 14.98 -9.32
N ILE A 49 -1.98 14.43 -8.45
CA ILE A 49 -2.39 13.56 -7.36
C ILE A 49 -1.83 14.14 -6.08
N TYR A 50 -2.72 14.66 -5.24
CA TYR A 50 -2.36 15.06 -3.89
C TYR A 50 -2.60 13.92 -2.92
N GLN A 51 -1.70 13.79 -1.97
CA GLN A 51 -1.89 12.95 -0.79
C GLN A 51 -1.72 13.81 0.45
N LEU A 52 -2.81 13.99 1.20
CA LEU A 52 -2.83 14.85 2.40
C LEU A 52 -2.52 14.07 3.67
N CYS A 53 -2.80 12.76 3.66
CA CYS A 53 -2.52 11.79 4.72
C CYS A 53 -2.54 10.36 4.12
N PRO A 54 -2.19 9.31 4.89
CA PRO A 54 -2.39 7.92 4.47
C PRO A 54 -3.79 7.67 3.90
N GLU A 55 -3.91 6.99 2.75
CA GLU A 55 -5.18 6.75 2.02
C GLU A 55 -5.95 8.02 1.56
N GLY A 56 -5.52 9.22 1.95
CA GLY A 56 -6.18 10.49 1.69
C GLY A 56 -5.75 11.13 0.38
N PHE A 57 -6.28 10.61 -0.71
CA PHE A 57 -5.95 11.07 -2.07
C PHE A 57 -6.98 12.05 -2.65
N LEU A 58 -6.46 13.01 -3.42
CA LEU A 58 -7.23 13.93 -4.25
C LEU A 58 -6.66 13.90 -5.67
N TRP A 59 -7.49 13.55 -6.63
CA TRP A 59 -7.11 13.38 -8.03
C TRP A 59 -7.68 14.51 -8.85
N MET A 60 -6.88 15.06 -9.75
CA MET A 60 -7.39 16.05 -10.71
C MET A 60 -6.63 16.04 -12.02
N ASN A 61 -7.34 16.31 -13.11
CA ASN A 61 -6.76 16.42 -14.43
C ASN A 61 -7.50 17.45 -15.30
N TRP A 62 -6.83 17.95 -16.32
CA TRP A 62 -7.46 18.84 -17.29
C TRP A 62 -8.41 18.09 -18.20
N ARG A 63 -9.64 18.59 -18.31
CA ARG A 63 -10.63 18.20 -19.33
C ARG A 63 -11.04 19.43 -20.11
N GLY A 64 -10.44 19.61 -21.29
CA GLY A 64 -10.64 20.82 -22.10
C GLY A 64 -10.10 22.06 -21.37
N LYS A 65 -11.00 22.94 -20.92
CA LYS A 65 -10.68 24.21 -20.24
C LYS A 65 -10.92 24.19 -18.74
N GLN A 66 -11.22 23.02 -18.18
CA GLN A 66 -11.53 22.84 -16.76
C GLN A 66 -10.54 21.86 -16.13
N LEU A 67 -10.12 22.15 -14.92
CA LEU A 67 -9.49 21.17 -14.04
C LEU A 67 -10.62 20.42 -13.34
N VAL A 68 -10.71 19.11 -13.52
CA VAL A 68 -11.76 18.25 -12.99
C VAL A 68 -11.13 17.25 -12.06
N GLY A 69 -11.76 16.97 -10.93
CA GLY A 69 -11.22 16.03 -9.97
C GLY A 69 -12.23 15.48 -8.99
N ASP A 70 -11.76 14.54 -8.20
CA ASP A 70 -12.51 13.91 -7.13
C ASP A 70 -11.61 13.40 -6.00
N SER A 71 -12.22 13.21 -4.83
CA SER A 71 -11.60 12.60 -3.66
C SER A 71 -12.62 11.74 -2.94
N GLN A 72 -12.29 10.45 -2.76
CA GLN A 72 -13.08 9.56 -1.94
C GLN A 72 -12.70 9.74 -0.48
N THR A 73 -13.63 10.26 0.33
CA THR A 73 -13.34 10.65 1.71
C THR A 73 -13.83 9.65 2.75
N ASN A 74 -14.74 8.75 2.38
CA ASN A 74 -15.41 7.87 3.34
C ASN A 74 -14.47 6.90 4.07
N ILE A 75 -13.31 6.51 3.53
CA ILE A 75 -12.39 5.61 4.24
C ILE A 75 -11.57 6.39 5.28
N VAL A 76 -11.19 7.62 4.93
CA VAL A 76 -10.25 8.44 5.71
C VAL A 76 -10.96 9.13 6.86
N GLY A 77 -12.17 9.67 6.65
CA GLY A 77 -13.01 10.23 7.70
C GLY A 77 -13.49 11.66 7.47
N PRO A 78 -14.35 12.16 8.37
CA PRO A 78 -14.96 13.48 8.25
C PRO A 78 -13.95 14.64 8.33
N GLY A 79 -12.91 14.52 9.16
CA GLY A 79 -11.82 15.49 9.24
C GLY A 79 -11.11 15.69 7.91
N PHE A 80 -10.75 14.58 7.25
CA PHE A 80 -10.16 14.63 5.90
C PHE A 80 -11.11 15.26 4.87
N HIS A 81 -12.41 14.97 4.94
CA HIS A 81 -13.40 15.60 4.05
C HIS A 81 -13.40 17.12 4.19
N GLY A 82 -13.37 17.63 5.42
CA GLY A 82 -13.21 19.06 5.70
C GLY A 82 -11.90 19.62 5.13
N ALA A 83 -10.80 18.90 5.34
CA ALA A 83 -9.47 19.29 4.85
C ALA A 83 -9.39 19.35 3.32
N VAL A 84 -10.01 18.41 2.60
CA VAL A 84 -10.08 18.44 1.13
C VAL A 84 -10.82 19.69 0.67
N ILE A 85 -11.95 20.03 1.29
CA ILE A 85 -12.71 21.21 0.90
C ILE A 85 -11.90 22.49 1.16
N HIS A 86 -11.27 22.60 2.33
CA HIS A 86 -10.38 23.71 2.64
C HIS A 86 -9.24 23.82 1.61
N PHE A 87 -8.62 22.70 1.26
CA PHE A 87 -7.56 22.65 0.26
C PHE A 87 -8.05 23.12 -1.13
N LEU A 88 -9.22 22.68 -1.58
CA LEU A 88 -9.79 23.10 -2.86
C LEU A 88 -10.07 24.60 -2.90
N GLU A 89 -10.57 25.18 -1.80
CA GLU A 89 -10.79 26.62 -1.69
C GLU A 89 -9.48 27.40 -1.74
N LEU A 90 -8.46 26.93 -1.01
CA LEU A 90 -7.13 27.54 -1.02
C LEU A 90 -6.48 27.47 -2.41
N PHE A 91 -6.55 26.30 -3.06
CA PHE A 91 -6.06 26.08 -4.42
C PHE A 91 -6.75 27.04 -5.39
N ALA A 92 -8.08 27.14 -5.33
CA ALA A 92 -8.84 28.00 -6.22
C ALA A 92 -8.58 29.49 -5.96
N ALA A 93 -8.48 29.91 -4.70
CA ALA A 93 -8.19 31.30 -4.33
C ALA A 93 -6.81 31.73 -4.83
N ARG A 94 -5.77 30.92 -4.56
CA ARG A 94 -4.39 31.22 -4.97
C ARG A 94 -4.16 31.07 -6.47
N GLY A 95 -4.92 30.17 -7.11
CA GLY A 95 -4.88 29.96 -8.55
C GLY A 95 -5.71 30.96 -9.36
N ASP A 96 -6.47 31.84 -8.71
CA ASP A 96 -7.48 32.70 -9.36
C ASP A 96 -8.46 31.90 -10.23
N LEU A 97 -8.98 30.81 -9.64
CA LEU A 97 -9.91 29.88 -10.26
C LEU A 97 -11.32 30.07 -9.69
N LYS A 98 -12.32 29.79 -10.51
CA LYS A 98 -13.70 29.60 -10.08
C LYS A 98 -13.88 28.13 -9.70
N LEU A 99 -14.15 27.86 -8.44
CA LEU A 99 -14.41 26.52 -7.89
C LEU A 99 -15.90 26.20 -7.94
N ASN A 100 -16.23 24.96 -8.31
CA ASN A 100 -17.56 24.37 -8.13
C ASN A 100 -17.39 22.98 -7.50
N VAL A 101 -18.07 22.72 -6.39
CA VAL A 101 -17.96 21.47 -5.63
C VAL A 101 -19.32 20.77 -5.59
N LYS A 102 -19.31 19.49 -5.92
CA LYS A 102 -20.38 18.53 -5.62
C LYS A 102 -19.97 17.74 -4.39
N ASP A 103 -20.61 18.07 -3.28
CA ASP A 103 -20.41 17.40 -2.00
C ASP A 103 -21.76 16.82 -1.53
N PRO A 104 -21.90 15.48 -1.46
CA PRO A 104 -23.15 14.84 -1.06
C PRO A 104 -23.51 15.07 0.42
N THR A 105 -22.57 15.54 1.25
CA THR A 105 -22.79 15.79 2.68
C THR A 105 -23.31 17.21 2.97
N GLY A 106 -23.18 18.12 2.00
CA GLY A 106 -23.53 19.52 2.11
C GLY A 106 -22.53 20.38 2.91
N TYR A 107 -21.47 19.81 3.47
CA TYR A 107 -20.47 20.53 4.27
C TYR A 107 -19.80 21.68 3.50
N TYR A 108 -19.62 21.57 2.18
CA TYR A 108 -19.14 22.68 1.35
C TYR A 108 -19.98 23.96 1.49
N ALA A 109 -21.30 23.82 1.66
CA ALA A 109 -22.22 24.95 1.66
C ALA A 109 -22.40 25.56 3.05
N ASP A 110 -22.51 24.74 4.10
CA ASP A 110 -22.92 25.20 5.43
C ASP A 110 -21.85 25.08 6.51
N ARG A 111 -20.72 24.41 6.24
CA ARG A 111 -19.61 24.25 7.18
C ARG A 111 -19.99 23.54 8.48
N ASN A 112 -21.08 22.78 8.48
CA ASN A 112 -21.54 22.10 9.69
C ASN A 112 -20.86 20.73 9.83
N PHE A 113 -19.71 20.71 10.52
CA PHE A 113 -18.91 19.51 10.74
C PHE A 113 -19.69 18.44 11.53
N GLU A 114 -20.38 18.84 12.60
CA GLU A 114 -21.15 17.91 13.43
C GLU A 114 -22.23 17.20 12.62
N ARG A 115 -22.98 17.94 11.78
CA ARG A 115 -24.02 17.36 10.93
C ARG A 115 -23.43 16.39 9.91
N MET A 116 -22.37 16.79 9.20
CA MET A 116 -21.68 15.92 8.24
C MET A 116 -21.26 14.60 8.89
N THR A 117 -20.64 14.68 10.06
CA THR A 117 -20.16 13.52 10.82
C THR A 117 -21.30 12.61 11.25
N ARG A 118 -22.36 13.17 11.87
CA ARG A 118 -23.48 12.41 12.43
C ARG A 118 -24.43 11.84 11.40
N GLU A 119 -24.68 12.54 10.30
CA GLU A 119 -25.70 12.16 9.30
C GLU A 119 -25.11 11.37 8.11
N PHE A 120 -23.81 11.50 7.84
CA PHE A 120 -23.19 10.85 6.68
C PHE A 120 -22.11 9.83 7.08
N PHE A 121 -21.08 10.25 7.81
CA PHE A 121 -19.92 9.38 8.10
C PHE A 121 -20.24 8.25 9.09
N TYR A 122 -20.87 8.55 10.23
CA TYR A 122 -21.21 7.51 11.21
C TYR A 122 -22.27 6.53 10.69
N PRO A 123 -23.32 6.94 9.95
CA PRO A 123 -24.23 6.00 9.30
C PRO A 123 -23.56 5.14 8.24
N TRP A 124 -22.67 5.72 7.43
CA TRP A 124 -21.86 4.96 6.47
C TRP A 124 -21.00 3.89 7.19
N PHE A 125 -20.31 4.28 8.25
CA PHE A 125 -19.44 3.38 9.01
C PHE A 125 -20.23 2.25 9.68
N LYS A 126 -21.38 2.56 10.28
CA LYS A 126 -22.28 1.55 10.84
C LYS A 126 -22.77 0.57 9.76
N GLY A 127 -23.09 1.06 8.57
CA GLY A 127 -23.46 0.22 7.42
C GLY A 127 -22.32 -0.69 6.96
N LEU A 128 -21.07 -0.19 6.99
CA LEU A 128 -19.88 -0.97 6.72
C LEU A 128 -19.71 -2.11 7.74
N LEU A 129 -19.72 -1.79 9.05
CA LEU A 129 -19.60 -2.79 10.11
C LEU A 129 -20.69 -3.87 10.02
N SER A 130 -21.94 -3.45 9.76
CA SER A 130 -23.04 -4.39 9.57
C SER A 130 -22.81 -5.31 8.37
N SER A 131 -22.30 -4.78 7.26
CA SER A 131 -21.99 -5.58 6.05
C SER A 131 -20.89 -6.61 6.30
N ILE A 132 -19.88 -6.26 7.12
CA ILE A 132 -18.81 -7.17 7.54
C ILE A 132 -19.38 -8.29 8.43
N VAL A 133 -20.04 -7.92 9.52
CA VAL A 133 -20.50 -8.88 10.55
C VAL A 133 -21.56 -9.85 10.02
N THR A 134 -22.42 -9.40 9.11
CA THR A 134 -23.50 -10.23 8.55
C THR A 134 -23.08 -11.02 7.31
N SER A 135 -21.85 -10.81 6.80
CA SER A 135 -21.35 -11.41 5.54
C SER A 135 -22.26 -11.15 4.33
N GLN A 136 -23.11 -10.12 4.37
CA GLN A 136 -24.07 -9.85 3.29
C GLN A 136 -23.41 -9.30 2.02
N ARG A 137 -22.18 -8.78 2.12
CA ARG A 137 -21.45 -8.14 0.99
C ARG A 137 -19.95 -8.34 0.97
N ILE A 138 -19.36 -8.86 2.03
CA ILE A 138 -17.91 -9.02 2.18
C ILE A 138 -17.67 -10.50 2.44
N GLN A 139 -16.94 -11.17 1.55
CA GLN A 139 -16.64 -12.59 1.74
C GLN A 139 -15.56 -12.77 2.81
N GLU A 140 -15.53 -13.96 3.41
CA GLU A 140 -14.52 -14.26 4.42
C GLU A 140 -13.10 -14.12 3.84
N GLY A 141 -12.29 -13.32 4.55
CA GLY A 141 -10.91 -13.01 4.18
C GLY A 141 -10.74 -12.02 3.03
N GLU A 142 -11.79 -11.37 2.53
CA GLU A 142 -11.61 -10.20 1.67
C GLU A 142 -11.19 -8.98 2.52
N PRO A 143 -10.14 -8.25 2.12
CA PRO A 143 -9.76 -7.03 2.81
C PRO A 143 -10.80 -5.93 2.57
N VAL A 144 -11.03 -5.12 3.60
CA VAL A 144 -12.06 -4.07 3.62
C VAL A 144 -11.41 -2.70 3.59
N CYS A 145 -11.99 -1.79 2.80
CA CYS A 145 -11.41 -0.45 2.59
C CYS A 145 -9.95 -0.53 2.11
N TRP A 146 -9.67 -1.48 1.22
CA TRP A 146 -8.33 -1.77 0.71
C TRP A 146 -8.24 -1.35 -0.76
N PRO A 147 -7.17 -0.66 -1.21
CA PRO A 147 -7.07 -0.25 -2.61
C PRO A 147 -7.00 -1.46 -3.56
N SER A 148 -7.69 -1.38 -4.71
CA SER A 148 -7.78 -2.48 -5.69
C SER A 148 -6.45 -2.86 -6.32
N ASP A 149 -5.55 -1.90 -6.45
CA ASP A 149 -4.28 -2.05 -7.18
C ASP A 149 -3.12 -2.44 -6.22
N TYR A 150 -3.44 -2.60 -4.94
CA TYR A 150 -2.49 -3.01 -3.91
C TYR A 150 -2.37 -4.53 -3.84
N PHE A 151 -1.36 -5.01 -3.11
CA PHE A 151 -1.29 -6.44 -2.79
C PHE A 151 -2.44 -6.83 -1.86
N VAL A 152 -2.85 -8.10 -1.90
CA VAL A 152 -3.89 -8.65 -1.02
C VAL A 152 -3.20 -9.42 0.12
N PRO A 153 -3.39 -9.05 1.39
CA PRO A 153 -2.82 -9.79 2.51
C PRO A 153 -3.32 -11.23 2.61
N GLU A 154 -2.51 -12.11 3.19
CA GLU A 154 -2.92 -13.47 3.51
C GLU A 154 -4.20 -13.50 4.35
N LYS A 155 -5.16 -14.30 3.90
CA LYS A 155 -6.43 -14.51 4.60
C LYS A 155 -6.17 -15.17 5.95
N ARG A 156 -6.77 -14.61 6.99
CA ARG A 156 -6.74 -15.18 8.35
C ARG A 156 -8.17 -15.52 8.77
N PRO A 157 -8.50 -16.80 9.02
CA PRO A 157 -9.84 -17.20 9.45
C PRO A 157 -10.32 -16.40 10.66
N GLY A 158 -11.57 -15.94 10.63
CA GLY A 158 -12.17 -15.15 11.71
C GLY A 158 -11.63 -13.71 11.88
N MET A 159 -10.73 -13.25 11.01
CA MET A 159 -10.17 -11.90 11.02
C MET A 159 -10.55 -11.13 9.76
N VAL A 160 -10.71 -9.83 9.91
CA VAL A 160 -11.02 -8.89 8.84
C VAL A 160 -9.84 -7.94 8.71
N MET A 161 -9.14 -8.02 7.58
CA MET A 161 -8.11 -7.05 7.24
C MET A 161 -8.78 -5.74 6.82
N THR A 162 -8.35 -4.63 7.39
CA THR A 162 -8.77 -3.28 6.97
C THR A 162 -7.54 -2.43 6.66
N HIS A 163 -7.73 -1.23 6.11
CA HIS A 163 -6.65 -0.26 5.89
C HIS A 163 -5.82 0.04 7.15
N ILE A 164 -6.44 0.12 8.33
CA ILE A 164 -5.76 0.58 9.56
C ILE A 164 -5.20 -0.56 10.42
N ARG A 165 -5.93 -1.67 10.58
CA ARG A 165 -5.46 -2.90 11.24
C ARG A 165 -6.37 -4.09 10.96
N CYS A 166 -5.98 -5.27 11.43
CA CYS A 166 -6.88 -6.40 11.55
C CYS A 166 -7.85 -6.22 12.73
N PHE A 167 -9.11 -6.61 12.52
CA PHE A 167 -10.10 -6.76 13.57
C PHE A 167 -10.62 -8.19 13.54
N SER A 168 -10.90 -8.77 14.70
CA SER A 168 -11.61 -10.05 14.71
C SER A 168 -13.10 -9.82 14.42
N LEU A 169 -13.76 -10.82 13.84
CA LEU A 169 -15.22 -10.77 13.67
C LEU A 169 -15.94 -10.65 15.02
N ARG A 170 -15.33 -11.18 16.10
CA ARG A 170 -15.84 -11.06 17.47
C ARG A 170 -15.81 -9.62 17.96
N GLU A 171 -14.68 -8.93 17.77
CA GLU A 171 -14.48 -7.53 18.13
C GLU A 171 -15.51 -6.64 17.43
N LEU A 172 -15.61 -6.74 16.10
CA LEU A 172 -16.56 -5.97 15.29
C LEU A 172 -18.01 -6.28 15.65
N SER A 173 -18.34 -7.55 15.91
CA SER A 173 -19.67 -7.96 16.38
C SER A 173 -20.01 -7.35 17.74
N GLY A 174 -19.04 -7.30 18.66
CA GLY A 174 -19.20 -6.70 19.98
C GLY A 174 -19.52 -5.21 19.90
N ILE A 175 -18.76 -4.47 19.08
CA ILE A 175 -18.95 -3.04 18.84
C ILE A 175 -20.32 -2.75 18.20
N LEU A 176 -20.73 -3.56 17.23
CA LEU A 176 -22.02 -3.40 16.57
C LEU A 176 -23.19 -3.64 17.55
N ARG A 177 -23.08 -4.66 18.41
CA ARG A 177 -24.12 -5.02 19.39
C ARG A 177 -24.22 -4.06 20.57
N SER A 178 -23.11 -3.45 20.98
CA SER A 178 -23.09 -2.49 22.10
C SER A 178 -23.67 -1.12 21.72
N GLY A 179 -23.88 -0.84 20.43
CA GLY A 179 -24.32 0.47 19.96
C GLY A 179 -23.22 1.54 19.97
N LEU A 180 -21.99 1.18 20.30
CA LEU A 180 -20.84 2.09 20.40
C LEU A 180 -20.14 2.36 19.07
N SER A 181 -20.76 2.02 17.93
CA SER A 181 -20.14 2.18 16.60
C SER A 181 -19.67 3.60 16.31
N SER A 182 -20.40 4.63 16.76
CA SER A 182 -19.98 6.03 16.59
C SER A 182 -18.77 6.38 17.45
N ALA A 183 -18.69 5.86 18.68
CA ALA A 183 -17.54 6.07 19.54
C ALA A 183 -16.29 5.40 18.96
N PHE A 184 -16.46 4.21 18.37
CA PHE A 184 -15.41 3.44 17.72
C PHE A 184 -14.97 4.01 16.36
N ALA A 185 -15.74 4.90 15.74
CA ALA A 185 -15.37 5.51 14.46
C ALA A 185 -14.00 6.20 14.50
N ARG A 186 -13.63 6.79 15.64
CA ARG A 186 -12.30 7.39 15.88
C ARG A 186 -11.14 6.37 15.82
N GLU A 187 -11.41 5.09 16.05
CA GLU A 187 -10.41 4.02 15.92
C GLU A 187 -10.24 3.54 14.49
N PHE A 188 -11.24 3.78 13.65
CA PHE A 188 -11.27 3.29 12.28
C PHE A 188 -10.86 4.37 11.27
N PHE A 189 -11.39 5.59 11.42
CA PHE A 189 -11.06 6.70 10.53
C PHE A 189 -9.67 7.23 10.82
N ILE A 190 -8.89 7.47 9.76
CA ILE A 190 -7.56 8.08 9.84
C ILE A 190 -7.65 9.50 10.37
N TRP A 191 -8.61 10.29 9.88
CA TRP A 191 -8.82 11.68 10.25
C TRP A 191 -10.29 11.90 10.61
N ASN A 192 -10.63 11.65 11.89
CA ASN A 192 -11.99 11.75 12.39
C ASN A 192 -12.40 13.16 12.78
N GLU A 193 -11.57 13.87 13.54
CA GLU A 193 -11.87 15.21 14.05
C GLU A 193 -11.53 16.30 13.03
N GLU A 194 -12.09 17.50 13.19
CA GLU A 194 -11.85 18.62 12.27
C GLU A 194 -10.36 19.02 12.23
N GLU A 195 -9.72 19.00 13.40
CA GLU A 195 -8.29 19.25 13.56
C GLU A 195 -7.48 17.94 13.55
N LYS A 196 -6.17 18.06 13.28
CA LYS A 196 -5.22 16.95 13.43
C LYS A 196 -4.89 16.75 14.91
N ASP A 197 -5.63 15.87 15.56
CA ASP A 197 -5.47 15.53 16.98
C ASP A 197 -4.54 14.32 17.21
N ALA A 198 -4.42 13.87 18.46
CA ALA A 198 -3.60 12.71 18.80
C ALA A 198 -4.07 11.42 18.10
N TRP A 199 -5.38 11.26 17.89
CA TRP A 199 -5.96 10.11 17.17
C TRP A 199 -5.54 10.13 15.70
N TYR A 200 -5.53 11.29 15.05
CA TYR A 200 -5.05 11.46 13.68
C TYR A 200 -3.61 10.93 13.52
N PHE A 201 -2.67 11.41 14.34
CA PHE A 201 -1.27 11.00 14.22
C PHE A 201 -1.08 9.52 14.52
N ARG A 202 -1.74 9.01 15.56
CA ARG A 202 -1.71 7.58 15.88
C ARG A 202 -2.25 6.74 14.72
N ASN A 203 -3.40 7.11 14.16
CA ASN A 203 -4.05 6.35 13.09
C ASN A 203 -3.25 6.39 11.79
N CYS A 204 -2.59 7.50 11.48
CA CYS A 204 -1.62 7.56 10.39
C CYS A 204 -0.49 6.53 10.59
N ALA A 205 0.07 6.45 11.80
CA ALA A 205 1.09 5.47 12.15
C ALA A 205 0.56 4.03 12.06
N LEU A 206 -0.69 3.77 12.49
CA LEU A 206 -1.31 2.46 12.38
C LEU A 206 -1.48 2.01 10.93
N VAL A 207 -1.91 2.91 10.04
CA VAL A 207 -1.97 2.62 8.59
C VAL A 207 -0.59 2.28 8.05
N LEU A 208 0.45 3.05 8.40
CA LEU A 208 1.82 2.75 7.99
C LEU A 208 2.32 1.40 8.53
N LEU A 209 2.15 1.14 9.83
CA LEU A 209 2.47 -0.15 10.44
C LEU A 209 1.75 -1.29 9.72
N ASN A 210 0.47 -1.10 9.42
CA ASN A 210 -0.36 -2.13 8.83
C ASN A 210 0.01 -2.41 7.38
N GLN A 211 0.30 -1.39 6.58
CA GLN A 211 0.39 -1.51 5.12
C GLN A 211 1.78 -1.29 4.51
N GLN A 212 2.66 -0.54 5.17
CA GLN A 212 3.95 -0.11 4.60
C GLN A 212 5.15 -0.63 5.39
N CYS A 213 5.02 -0.84 6.70
CA CYS A 213 6.12 -1.33 7.52
C CYS A 213 6.49 -2.77 7.16
N TYR A 214 7.74 -2.97 6.74
CA TYR A 214 8.28 -4.29 6.41
C TYR A 214 8.70 -5.09 7.65
N PHE A 215 8.72 -4.45 8.83
CA PHE A 215 9.20 -5.02 10.10
C PHE A 215 10.64 -5.54 10.00
N LYS A 216 11.50 -4.72 9.40
CA LYS A 216 12.91 -5.02 9.12
C LYS A 216 13.80 -3.85 9.53
N PRO A 217 15.08 -4.10 9.83
CA PRO A 217 15.98 -3.05 10.32
C PRO A 217 16.14 -1.90 9.32
N SER A 218 16.15 -0.66 9.81
CA SER A 218 16.37 0.54 8.98
C SER A 218 17.73 0.58 8.29
N SER A 219 18.68 -0.23 8.74
CA SER A 219 19.99 -0.42 8.10
C SER A 219 19.92 -1.26 6.83
N ARG A 220 18.82 -1.99 6.60
CA ARG A 220 18.63 -2.87 5.43
C ARG A 220 18.39 -2.09 4.14
N SER A 221 17.56 -1.06 4.17
CA SER A 221 17.20 -0.27 3.00
C SER A 221 16.75 1.14 3.38
N GLN A 222 16.73 2.06 2.41
CA GLN A 222 16.26 3.43 2.63
C GLN A 222 14.75 3.44 2.93
N GLU A 223 14.03 2.51 2.33
CA GLU A 223 12.61 2.25 2.50
C GLU A 223 12.25 1.92 3.94
N ASP A 224 12.95 0.93 4.52
CA ASP A 224 12.74 0.52 5.89
C ASP A 224 12.97 1.68 6.84
N ARG A 225 14.07 2.43 6.62
CA ARG A 225 14.40 3.63 7.42
C ARG A 225 13.28 4.65 7.39
N LEU A 226 12.83 5.04 6.21
CA LEU A 226 11.81 6.08 6.08
C LEU A 226 10.48 5.67 6.73
N VAL A 227 10.04 4.42 6.52
CA VAL A 227 8.79 3.95 7.13
C VAL A 227 8.92 3.84 8.64
N ASN A 228 10.02 3.27 9.14
CA ASN A 228 10.24 3.10 10.58
C ASN A 228 10.29 4.46 11.29
N GLN A 229 11.08 5.41 10.76
CA GLN A 229 11.21 6.76 11.34
C GLN A 229 9.89 7.52 11.34
N GLU A 230 9.09 7.39 10.29
CA GLU A 230 7.80 8.09 10.22
C GLU A 230 6.77 7.48 11.18
N VAL A 231 6.72 6.15 11.30
CA VAL A 231 5.91 5.49 12.32
C VAL A 231 6.29 5.97 13.73
N ILE A 232 7.59 6.03 14.03
CA ILE A 232 8.10 6.52 15.33
C ILE A 232 7.66 7.97 15.55
N ARG A 233 7.91 8.86 14.58
CA ARG A 233 7.58 10.28 14.65
C ARG A 233 6.08 10.51 14.91
N LEU A 234 5.22 9.77 14.20
CA LEU A 234 3.77 9.86 14.33
C LEU A 234 3.27 9.38 15.69
N LEU A 235 3.78 8.25 16.17
CA LEU A 235 3.39 7.70 17.47
C LEU A 235 3.88 8.56 18.62
N GLU A 236 5.12 9.07 18.56
CA GLU A 236 5.62 9.99 19.57
C GLU A 236 4.86 11.31 19.56
N LYS A 237 4.46 11.82 18.40
CA LYS A 237 3.60 13.01 18.31
C LYS A 237 2.23 12.76 18.93
N ALA A 238 1.63 11.61 18.68
CA ALA A 238 0.36 11.24 19.30
C ALA A 238 0.48 11.20 20.84
N LEU A 239 1.55 10.60 21.36
CA LEU A 239 1.81 10.51 22.79
C LEU A 239 2.08 11.88 23.44
N GLU A 240 2.82 12.76 22.75
CA GLU A 240 3.07 14.14 23.17
C GLU A 240 1.75 14.93 23.33
N MET A 241 0.81 14.71 22.41
CA MET A 241 -0.46 15.43 22.37
C MET A 241 -1.47 14.92 23.40
N ASP A 242 -1.62 13.59 23.52
CA ASP A 242 -2.51 12.98 24.49
C ASP A 242 -2.05 11.55 24.84
N PRO A 243 -1.41 11.33 26.00
CA PRO A 243 -0.95 10.01 26.41
C PRO A 243 -2.09 9.08 26.85
N SER A 244 -3.32 9.59 27.02
CA SER A 244 -4.46 8.78 27.45
C SER A 244 -5.10 7.97 26.33
N ILE A 245 -4.76 8.24 25.07
CA ILE A 245 -5.31 7.46 23.96
C ILE A 245 -4.70 6.05 23.93
N PRO A 246 -5.45 5.02 23.49
CA PRO A 246 -4.91 3.68 23.29
C PRO A 246 -3.71 3.70 22.34
N PHE A 247 -2.58 3.17 22.79
CA PHE A 247 -1.27 3.24 22.13
C PHE A 247 -0.73 1.84 21.80
N PRO A 248 -0.18 1.61 20.58
CA PRO A 248 0.36 0.31 20.19
C PRO A 248 1.80 0.10 20.72
N LYS A 249 1.98 -0.15 22.04
CA LYS A 249 3.35 -0.19 22.63
C LYS A 249 4.21 -1.29 22.04
N GLU A 250 3.63 -2.48 21.81
CA GLU A 250 4.36 -3.62 21.24
C GLU A 250 4.97 -3.26 19.87
N GLU A 251 4.16 -2.73 18.95
CA GLU A 251 4.63 -2.32 17.63
C GLU A 251 5.59 -1.13 17.67
N TYR A 252 5.34 -0.13 18.52
CA TYR A 252 6.23 1.01 18.70
C TYR A 252 7.63 0.57 19.15
N LEU A 253 7.71 -0.24 20.21
CA LEU A 253 8.98 -0.74 20.73
C LEU A 253 9.71 -1.64 19.73
N GLU A 254 8.96 -2.40 18.92
CA GLU A 254 9.55 -3.18 17.83
C GLU A 254 10.20 -2.27 16.79
N VAL A 255 9.48 -1.26 16.29
CA VAL A 255 10.01 -0.34 15.26
C VAL A 255 11.16 0.50 15.80
N CYS A 256 11.12 0.97 17.05
CA CYS A 256 12.26 1.64 17.69
C CYS A 256 13.52 0.76 17.69
N ARG A 257 13.39 -0.53 18.02
CA ARG A 257 14.54 -1.46 17.94
C ARG A 257 15.04 -1.67 16.52
N LEU A 258 14.14 -1.69 15.53
CA LEU A 258 14.51 -1.85 14.13
C LEU A 258 15.22 -0.60 13.58
N ASP A 259 14.91 0.59 14.09
CA ASP A 259 15.56 1.86 13.74
C ASP A 259 16.78 2.21 14.61
N GLU A 260 17.04 1.44 15.67
CA GLU A 260 18.00 1.79 16.73
C GLU A 260 17.66 3.13 17.43
N HIS A 261 16.38 3.49 17.45
CA HIS A 261 15.85 4.67 18.11
C HIS A 261 15.59 4.40 19.59
N GLN A 262 15.94 5.35 20.46
CA GLN A 262 15.67 5.23 21.89
C GLN A 262 14.20 5.59 22.18
N PRO A 263 13.38 4.65 22.68
CA PRO A 263 11.97 4.93 22.94
C PRO A 263 11.76 6.02 24.00
N VAL A 264 10.70 6.81 23.85
CA VAL A 264 10.22 7.73 24.89
C VAL A 264 9.60 6.97 26.07
N ASP A 265 9.40 7.66 27.20
CA ASP A 265 8.74 7.05 28.36
C ASP A 265 7.27 6.70 28.06
N LEU A 266 6.90 5.45 28.34
CA LEU A 266 5.56 4.89 28.09
C LEU A 266 4.76 4.67 29.39
N SER A 267 5.25 5.17 30.52
CA SER A 267 4.61 4.99 31.84
C SER A 267 3.17 5.51 31.89
N GLY A 268 2.87 6.62 31.20
CA GLY A 268 1.54 7.22 31.11
C GLY A 268 0.67 6.74 29.95
N ALA A 269 1.19 5.91 29.04
CA ALA A 269 0.48 5.49 27.84
C ALA A 269 -0.53 4.37 28.14
N GLU A 270 -1.77 4.48 27.64
CA GLU A 270 -2.74 3.37 27.68
C GLU A 270 -2.42 2.32 26.61
N GLU A 271 -2.38 1.03 26.95
CA GLU A 271 -2.12 -0.03 25.94
C GLU A 271 -3.35 -0.24 25.07
N MET A 272 -3.15 -0.28 23.75
CA MET A 272 -4.20 -0.63 22.81
C MET A 272 -4.55 -2.12 22.86
N ILE A 273 -5.80 -2.42 23.23
CA ILE A 273 -6.35 -3.78 23.22
C ILE A 273 -6.63 -4.18 21.77
N LYS A 274 -6.06 -5.31 21.34
CA LYS A 274 -6.16 -5.85 19.98
C LYS A 274 -6.11 -7.38 20.01
N GLU A 275 -6.95 -8.05 19.20
CA GLU A 275 -6.95 -9.52 19.09
C GLU A 275 -5.96 -10.05 18.04
N GLY A 276 -5.24 -9.17 17.32
CA GLY A 276 -4.23 -9.55 16.33
C GLY A 276 -3.08 -8.56 16.24
N ARG A 277 -1.92 -9.05 15.79
CA ARG A 277 -0.76 -8.19 15.49
C ARG A 277 -1.02 -7.31 14.27
N ILE A 278 -0.58 -6.06 14.36
CA ILE A 278 -0.66 -5.08 13.29
C ILE A 278 0.47 -5.35 12.29
N GLY A 279 0.18 -5.21 10.99
CA GLY A 279 1.16 -5.42 9.92
C GLY A 279 0.83 -6.60 9.03
N CYS A 280 0.21 -6.32 7.89
CA CYS A 280 -0.06 -7.35 6.87
C CYS A 280 1.23 -7.90 6.26
N ARG A 281 2.28 -7.06 6.16
CA ARG A 281 3.59 -7.40 5.59
C ARG A 281 4.39 -8.41 6.41
N ARG A 282 3.93 -8.75 7.61
CA ARG A 282 4.49 -9.85 8.42
C ARG A 282 4.19 -11.23 7.84
N GLY A 283 3.11 -11.35 7.06
CA GLY A 283 2.70 -12.59 6.42
C GLY A 283 3.03 -12.61 4.93
N LEU A 284 2.28 -13.44 4.19
CA LEU A 284 2.32 -13.41 2.74
C LEU A 284 1.42 -12.31 2.19
N LEU A 285 1.86 -11.73 1.09
CA LEU A 285 1.09 -10.80 0.27
C LEU A 285 0.86 -11.45 -1.08
N TYR A 286 -0.35 -11.29 -1.61
CA TYR A 286 -0.75 -11.88 -2.86
C TYR A 286 -0.88 -10.80 -3.94
N ARG A 287 -0.36 -11.08 -5.12
CA ARG A 287 -0.48 -10.20 -6.29
C ARG A 287 -0.94 -10.98 -7.50
N THR A 288 -1.45 -10.27 -8.49
CA THR A 288 -2.01 -10.86 -9.71
C THR A 288 -1.26 -10.36 -10.93
N ILE A 289 -0.78 -11.29 -11.76
CA ILE A 289 -0.28 -11.00 -13.11
C ILE A 289 -1.15 -11.80 -14.08
N GLY A 290 -1.95 -11.08 -14.87
CA GLY A 290 -2.90 -11.67 -15.81
C GLY A 290 -3.90 -12.58 -15.10
N LEU A 291 -3.94 -13.86 -15.49
CA LEU A 291 -4.86 -14.87 -14.98
C LEU A 291 -4.39 -15.56 -13.70
N MET A 292 -3.21 -15.20 -13.19
CA MET A 292 -2.54 -15.93 -12.12
C MET A 292 -2.28 -15.02 -10.92
N ARG A 293 -2.60 -15.52 -9.74
CA ARG A 293 -2.28 -14.95 -8.44
C ARG A 293 -1.07 -15.68 -7.86
N PHE A 294 -0.17 -14.97 -7.19
CA PHE A 294 1.01 -15.52 -6.55
C PHE A 294 1.26 -14.86 -5.21
N ALA A 295 1.92 -15.58 -4.30
CA ALA A 295 2.29 -15.08 -2.99
C ALA A 295 3.75 -14.62 -2.96
N VAL A 296 4.04 -13.57 -2.18
CA VAL A 296 5.37 -13.06 -1.88
C VAL A 296 5.45 -12.78 -0.37
N PRO A 297 6.56 -13.07 0.32
CA PRO A 297 6.73 -12.63 1.71
C PRO A 297 6.63 -11.12 1.81
N GLY A 298 5.80 -10.60 2.72
CA GLY A 298 5.51 -9.17 2.76
C GLY A 298 6.68 -8.28 3.20
N SER A 299 7.71 -8.89 3.78
CA SER A 299 8.97 -8.25 4.14
C SER A 299 9.92 -8.06 2.96
N PHE A 300 9.62 -8.62 1.78
CA PHE A 300 10.46 -8.46 0.59
C PHE A 300 10.24 -7.09 -0.04
N LEU A 301 11.34 -6.46 -0.45
CA LEU A 301 11.38 -5.23 -1.22
C LEU A 301 11.02 -5.53 -2.68
N TYR A 302 10.44 -4.55 -3.36
CA TYR A 302 10.07 -4.63 -4.78
C TYR A 302 11.12 -3.91 -5.63
N ASP A 303 11.59 -4.55 -6.71
CA ASP A 303 12.47 -3.91 -7.68
C ASP A 303 11.64 -3.07 -8.66
N MET A 304 11.58 -1.75 -8.43
CA MET A 304 10.84 -0.81 -9.28
C MET A 304 11.34 -0.73 -10.72
N ARG A 305 12.51 -1.33 -11.04
CA ARG A 305 13.04 -1.40 -12.41
C ARG A 305 12.35 -2.50 -13.22
N ALA A 306 11.74 -3.48 -12.55
CA ALA A 306 10.89 -4.48 -13.18
C ALA A 306 9.55 -3.81 -13.53
N GLY A 307 9.23 -3.77 -14.82
CA GLY A 307 7.98 -3.22 -15.34
C GLY A 307 7.40 -4.11 -16.44
N GLY A 308 6.10 -3.95 -16.73
CA GLY A 308 5.39 -4.79 -17.68
C GLY A 308 4.92 -6.10 -17.05
N ASN A 309 5.12 -7.22 -17.75
CA ASN A 309 4.57 -8.51 -17.31
C ASN A 309 5.51 -9.30 -16.37
N SER A 310 6.53 -8.65 -15.81
CA SER A 310 7.52 -9.28 -14.93
C SER A 310 7.75 -8.46 -13.68
N GLU A 311 7.94 -9.15 -12.56
CA GLU A 311 8.14 -8.56 -11.25
C GLU A 311 9.28 -9.25 -10.53
N ARG A 312 10.03 -8.47 -9.73
CA ARG A 312 11.14 -8.97 -8.95
C ARG A 312 11.08 -8.46 -7.51
N TYR A 313 11.31 -9.37 -6.58
CA TYR A 313 11.30 -9.15 -5.14
C TYR A 313 12.57 -9.71 -4.50
N TYR A 314 13.02 -9.09 -3.41
CA TYR A 314 14.23 -9.52 -2.70
C TYR A 314 14.14 -9.17 -1.21
N ASP A 315 14.84 -9.93 -0.37
CA ASP A 315 14.80 -9.72 1.09
C ASP A 315 15.76 -8.65 1.61
N GLY A 316 16.76 -8.26 0.80
CA GLY A 316 17.77 -7.25 1.13
C GLY A 316 18.86 -7.73 2.09
N GLU A 317 18.90 -9.03 2.39
CA GLU A 317 19.89 -9.60 3.30
C GLU A 317 21.26 -9.74 2.63
N LYS A 318 22.35 -9.63 3.41
CA LYS A 318 23.73 -9.80 2.89
C LYS A 318 24.14 -11.26 2.77
N THR A 319 23.64 -12.11 3.67
CA THR A 319 23.95 -13.54 3.79
C THR A 319 22.67 -14.34 3.88
N GLY A 320 22.59 -15.50 3.22
CA GLY A 320 21.34 -16.25 3.17
C GLY A 320 20.20 -15.47 2.52
N TRP A 321 20.54 -14.66 1.52
CA TRP A 321 19.63 -13.81 0.76
C TRP A 321 18.63 -14.62 -0.05
N HIS A 322 17.53 -13.99 -0.43
CA HIS A 322 16.48 -14.56 -1.27
C HIS A 322 16.05 -13.56 -2.35
N GLU A 323 15.81 -14.09 -3.54
CA GLU A 323 15.24 -13.36 -4.66
C GLU A 323 14.13 -14.16 -5.32
N TYR A 324 13.07 -13.45 -5.68
CA TYR A 324 11.90 -13.99 -6.34
C TYR A 324 11.66 -13.18 -7.60
N TYR A 325 11.73 -13.85 -8.75
CA TYR A 325 11.29 -13.35 -10.04
C TYR A 325 10.03 -14.07 -10.52
N ILE A 326 9.07 -13.32 -11.07
CA ILE A 326 7.90 -13.88 -11.75
C ILE A 326 7.61 -13.13 -13.04
N CYS A 327 7.14 -13.84 -14.06
CA CYS A 327 6.74 -13.27 -15.34
C CYS A 327 5.54 -13.99 -15.94
N GLY A 328 4.56 -13.24 -16.44
CA GLY A 328 3.42 -13.75 -17.18
C GLY A 328 3.55 -13.50 -18.69
N VAL A 329 3.34 -14.53 -19.49
CA VAL A 329 3.39 -14.45 -20.96
C VAL A 329 2.06 -14.94 -21.53
N ARG A 330 1.35 -14.08 -22.27
CA ARG A 330 0.14 -14.49 -23.00
C ARG A 330 0.50 -15.14 -24.33
N THR A 331 -0.20 -16.21 -24.68
CA THR A 331 0.03 -17.01 -25.90
C THR A 331 -0.95 -16.68 -27.03
N GLU A 332 -1.34 -15.40 -27.18
CA GLU A 332 -2.17 -14.88 -28.29
C GLU A 332 -3.43 -15.72 -28.58
N GLY A 333 -4.13 -16.18 -27.54
CA GLY A 333 -5.37 -16.96 -27.67
C GLY A 333 -5.18 -18.46 -27.89
N GLN A 334 -3.94 -18.94 -27.99
CA GLN A 334 -3.64 -20.38 -27.92
C GLN A 334 -3.50 -20.84 -26.47
N LYS A 335 -3.77 -22.12 -26.20
CA LYS A 335 -3.51 -22.71 -24.89
C LYS A 335 -2.00 -22.66 -24.61
N ALA A 336 -1.61 -22.13 -23.46
CA ALA A 336 -0.25 -22.14 -22.98
C ALA A 336 0.25 -23.57 -22.78
N VAL A 337 1.49 -23.82 -23.18
CA VAL A 337 2.14 -25.13 -23.06
C VAL A 337 3.51 -24.95 -22.44
N ILE A 338 3.89 -25.89 -21.58
CA ILE A 338 5.22 -25.94 -20.97
C ILE A 338 6.26 -26.22 -22.06
N ARG A 339 7.23 -25.31 -22.19
CA ARG A 339 8.38 -25.43 -23.08
C ARG A 339 9.39 -26.36 -22.46
N GLN A 340 9.85 -27.38 -23.18
CA GLN A 340 10.76 -28.40 -22.64
C GLN A 340 12.22 -27.95 -22.64
N GLU A 341 12.60 -27.02 -23.52
CA GLU A 341 13.97 -26.58 -23.74
C GLU A 341 14.65 -26.05 -22.46
N PRO A 342 13.99 -25.25 -21.60
CA PRO A 342 14.61 -24.77 -20.36
C PRO A 342 14.90 -25.88 -19.34
N PHE A 343 14.17 -27.00 -19.40
CA PHE A 343 14.31 -28.12 -18.46
C PHE A 343 15.36 -29.16 -18.90
N GLY A 344 15.81 -29.12 -20.16
CA GLY A 344 16.83 -30.01 -20.70
C GLY A 344 18.28 -29.52 -20.57
N LYS A 345 18.52 -28.40 -19.87
CA LYS A 345 19.87 -27.84 -19.68
C LYS A 345 20.69 -28.73 -18.74
N GLU A 346 21.99 -28.88 -19.00
CA GLU A 346 22.93 -29.64 -18.15
C GLU A 346 23.03 -29.14 -16.70
N THR A 347 22.60 -27.90 -16.47
CA THR A 347 22.49 -27.27 -15.16
C THR A 347 21.27 -27.72 -14.38
N VAL A 348 20.30 -28.41 -14.97
CA VAL A 348 19.12 -28.94 -14.25
C VAL A 348 19.49 -30.28 -13.64
N GLU A 349 19.36 -30.40 -12.31
CA GLU A 349 19.63 -31.64 -11.59
C GLU A 349 18.42 -32.57 -11.58
N ARG A 350 17.23 -32.00 -11.39
CA ARG A 350 15.97 -32.75 -11.35
C ARG A 350 14.80 -31.87 -11.70
N THR A 351 13.69 -32.51 -12.05
CA THR A 351 12.42 -31.85 -12.34
C THR A 351 11.26 -32.53 -11.63
N GLU A 352 10.23 -31.76 -11.31
CA GLU A 352 8.94 -32.25 -10.84
C GLU A 352 7.86 -31.79 -11.82
N GLU A 353 6.92 -32.66 -12.16
CA GLU A 353 5.82 -32.33 -13.07
C GLU A 353 4.51 -32.89 -12.52
N PHE A 354 3.48 -32.05 -12.48
CA PHE A 354 2.16 -32.42 -11.99
C PHE A 354 1.11 -31.43 -12.51
N SER A 355 -0.17 -31.74 -12.28
CA SER A 355 -1.30 -30.90 -12.66
C SER A 355 -2.15 -30.55 -11.45
N ARG A 356 -2.74 -29.35 -11.44
CA ARG A 356 -3.70 -28.89 -10.42
C ARG A 356 -4.91 -28.26 -11.12
N GLY A 357 -5.99 -29.03 -11.25
CA GLY A 357 -7.11 -28.64 -12.11
C GLY A 357 -6.66 -28.51 -13.57
N GLU A 358 -6.96 -27.39 -14.20
CA GLU A 358 -6.53 -27.09 -15.58
C GLU A 358 -5.07 -26.62 -15.70
N MET A 359 -4.39 -26.38 -14.56
CA MET A 359 -3.00 -25.93 -14.57
C MET A 359 -2.04 -27.10 -14.75
N GLN A 360 -1.06 -26.92 -15.64
CA GLN A 360 0.10 -27.78 -15.74
C GLN A 360 1.31 -27.07 -15.12
N ILE A 361 2.05 -27.77 -14.27
CA ILE A 361 3.19 -27.21 -13.53
C ILE A 361 4.40 -28.11 -13.76
N LYS A 362 5.53 -27.51 -14.16
CA LYS A 362 6.83 -28.17 -14.19
C LYS A 362 7.86 -27.32 -13.48
N ILE A 363 8.52 -27.91 -12.49
CA ILE A 363 9.55 -27.30 -11.64
C ILE A 363 10.90 -27.90 -12.01
N ALA A 364 11.94 -27.07 -12.10
CA ALA A 364 13.33 -27.46 -12.30
C ALA A 364 14.17 -26.99 -11.11
N TYR A 365 15.05 -27.88 -10.65
CA TYR A 365 16.05 -27.63 -9.62
C TYR A 365 17.40 -27.54 -10.29
N TYR A 366 18.08 -26.41 -10.13
CA TYR A 366 19.35 -26.15 -10.80
C TYR A 366 20.52 -26.54 -9.89
N ARG A 367 21.58 -27.07 -10.51
CA ARG A 367 22.85 -27.34 -9.87
C ARG A 367 23.36 -26.04 -9.24
N PRO A 368 23.76 -26.07 -7.96
CA PRO A 368 24.29 -24.87 -7.31
C PRO A 368 25.48 -24.33 -8.08
N SER A 369 25.49 -23.02 -8.33
CA SER A 369 26.59 -22.35 -9.02
C SER A 369 27.29 -21.38 -8.09
N ARG A 370 28.60 -21.20 -8.28
CA ARG A 370 29.29 -20.04 -7.74
C ARG A 370 29.01 -18.85 -8.65
N GLY A 371 28.47 -17.80 -8.08
CA GLY A 371 28.17 -16.58 -8.80
C GLY A 371 27.95 -15.44 -7.84
N GLU A 372 28.08 -14.22 -8.36
CA GLU A 372 27.58 -13.05 -7.65
C GLU A 372 26.06 -13.18 -7.61
N GLY A 373 25.48 -13.45 -6.43
CA GLY A 373 24.04 -13.30 -6.24
C GLY A 373 23.64 -11.94 -6.79
N CYS A 374 22.57 -11.91 -7.59
CA CYS A 374 22.11 -10.71 -8.30
C CYS A 374 22.15 -9.49 -7.36
N GLY A 375 22.88 -8.42 -7.71
CA GLY A 375 23.08 -7.28 -6.80
C GLY A 375 21.75 -6.70 -6.30
N VAL A 376 21.73 -6.24 -5.05
CA VAL A 376 20.61 -5.43 -4.53
C VAL A 376 20.47 -4.21 -5.45
N PRO A 377 19.31 -4.00 -6.09
CA PRO A 377 19.08 -2.77 -6.84
C PRO A 377 19.22 -1.59 -5.88
N ARG A 378 20.16 -0.69 -6.15
CA ARG A 378 20.26 0.55 -5.38
C ARG A 378 19.01 1.39 -5.67
N VAL A 379 18.15 1.57 -4.67
CA VAL A 379 17.09 2.57 -4.72
C VAL A 379 17.72 3.90 -4.31
N ASP A 380 18.01 4.74 -5.31
CA ASP A 380 18.76 5.99 -5.08
C ASP A 380 17.88 7.14 -4.56
N ARG A 381 16.54 6.98 -4.55
CA ARG A 381 15.62 8.02 -4.08
C ARG A 381 14.28 7.48 -3.60
N THR A 382 14.24 7.14 -2.33
CA THR A 382 12.99 6.97 -1.58
C THR A 382 12.75 8.28 -0.83
N VAL A 383 11.54 8.86 -0.93
CA VAL A 383 11.26 10.17 -0.36
C VAL A 383 10.24 9.97 0.78
N LEU A 384 10.52 10.55 1.95
CA LEU A 384 9.50 10.77 2.97
C LEU A 384 8.60 11.88 2.47
N VAL A 385 7.32 11.57 2.36
CA VAL A 385 6.36 12.41 1.70
C VAL A 385 5.16 12.57 2.62
N GLY A 386 5.12 13.73 3.28
CA GLY A 386 4.17 13.95 4.36
C GLY A 386 4.33 12.87 5.42
N GLU A 387 3.23 12.19 5.73
CA GLU A 387 3.16 11.11 6.73
C GLU A 387 3.21 9.70 6.11
N GLN A 388 3.77 9.56 4.90
CA GLN A 388 4.04 8.27 4.25
C GLN A 388 5.36 8.27 3.48
N VAL A 389 5.74 7.09 2.99
CA VAL A 389 6.91 6.92 2.11
C VAL A 389 6.43 6.79 0.67
N ALA A 390 6.85 7.72 -0.20
CA ALA A 390 6.62 7.65 -1.63
C ALA A 390 7.91 7.29 -2.39
N TRP A 391 7.73 6.83 -3.63
CA TRP A 391 8.77 6.16 -4.39
C TRP A 391 9.01 6.89 -5.72
N GLU A 392 10.20 7.49 -5.89
CA GLU A 392 10.60 8.05 -7.18
C GLU A 392 11.56 7.09 -7.91
N PRO A 393 11.32 6.78 -9.20
CA PRO A 393 12.32 6.11 -10.02
C PRO A 393 13.58 6.97 -10.13
N SER A 394 14.73 6.37 -9.87
CA SER A 394 16.02 7.05 -9.98
C SER A 394 16.46 7.23 -11.43
N SER A 395 17.15 8.34 -11.70
CA SER A 395 17.84 8.59 -12.97
C SER A 395 18.87 7.47 -13.25
N PRO A 396 19.04 6.98 -14.50
CA PRO A 396 19.85 5.79 -14.84
C PRO A 396 21.37 5.82 -14.53
N GLN A 397 21.89 6.83 -13.83
CA GLN A 397 23.30 7.24 -13.90
C GLN A 397 24.17 7.01 -12.65
N LEU A 398 23.67 6.39 -11.57
CA LEU A 398 24.53 6.03 -10.42
C LEU A 398 24.65 4.50 -10.24
N ARG A 399 25.32 3.89 -11.22
CA ARG A 399 25.64 2.46 -11.27
C ARG A 399 26.82 2.13 -10.35
N LYS A 400 26.55 1.80 -9.08
CA LYS A 400 27.47 0.97 -8.26
C LYS A 400 26.63 0.00 -7.42
N GLU A 401 26.51 -1.23 -7.90
CA GLU A 401 25.99 -2.36 -7.15
C GLU A 401 26.95 -2.65 -5.98
N GLN A 402 26.42 -2.85 -4.77
CA GLN A 402 27.22 -3.39 -3.67
C GLN A 402 27.48 -4.86 -3.98
N LYS A 403 28.76 -5.21 -4.10
CA LYS A 403 29.20 -6.59 -4.30
C LYS A 403 28.84 -7.44 -3.09
N ARG A 404 28.01 -8.47 -3.29
CA ARG A 404 27.76 -9.52 -2.28
C ARG A 404 29.01 -10.41 -2.17
N GLN A 405 29.26 -10.96 -0.99
CA GLN A 405 30.36 -11.89 -0.75
C GLN A 405 30.06 -13.21 -1.50
N GLU A 406 31.08 -13.90 -2.04
CA GLU A 406 30.88 -15.14 -2.81
C GLU A 406 30.11 -16.18 -1.99
N ASP A 407 28.86 -16.44 -2.39
CA ASP A 407 27.97 -17.43 -1.79
C ASP A 407 27.50 -18.42 -2.88
N TRP A 408 27.20 -19.64 -2.48
CA TRP A 408 26.57 -20.62 -3.36
C TRP A 408 25.17 -20.13 -3.74
N VAL A 409 24.86 -20.13 -5.04
CA VAL A 409 23.54 -19.78 -5.56
C VAL A 409 22.76 -21.07 -5.80
N TYR A 410 21.63 -21.21 -5.11
CA TYR A 410 20.63 -22.24 -5.37
C TYR A 410 19.46 -21.60 -6.11
N THR A 411 18.95 -22.27 -7.14
CA THR A 411 17.81 -21.75 -7.92
C THR A 411 16.80 -22.86 -8.17
N ILE A 412 15.53 -22.53 -7.92
CA ILE A 412 14.37 -23.31 -8.37
C ILE A 412 13.60 -22.44 -9.36
N ALA A 413 13.21 -23.00 -10.50
CA ALA A 413 12.34 -22.31 -11.45
C ALA A 413 11.17 -23.19 -11.86
N ALA A 414 10.05 -22.58 -12.22
CA ALA A 414 8.87 -23.28 -12.69
C ALA A 414 8.27 -22.62 -13.92
N GLN A 415 7.69 -23.45 -14.78
CA GLN A 415 6.70 -23.02 -15.76
C GLN A 415 5.33 -23.53 -15.34
N ILE A 416 4.36 -22.62 -15.33
CA ILE A 416 2.98 -22.88 -14.96
C ILE A 416 2.11 -22.44 -16.13
N ALA A 417 1.52 -23.40 -16.83
CA ALA A 417 0.64 -23.16 -17.97
C ALA A 417 -0.82 -23.22 -17.52
N TYR A 418 -1.59 -22.16 -17.80
CA TYR A 418 -3.01 -22.08 -17.51
C TYR A 418 -3.72 -21.25 -18.59
N ARG A 419 -4.77 -21.81 -19.21
CA ARG A 419 -5.50 -21.19 -20.33
C ARG A 419 -4.52 -20.66 -21.38
N ASP A 420 -4.54 -19.35 -21.68
CA ASP A 420 -3.67 -18.66 -22.63
C ASP A 420 -2.51 -17.91 -21.96
N GLN A 421 -2.13 -18.29 -20.73
CA GLN A 421 -1.01 -17.71 -19.99
C GLN A 421 0.02 -18.76 -19.55
N LEU A 422 1.29 -18.52 -19.91
CA LEU A 422 2.45 -19.20 -19.36
C LEU A 422 3.09 -18.30 -18.29
N THR A 423 3.13 -18.78 -17.05
CA THR A 423 3.78 -18.07 -15.94
C THR A 423 5.12 -18.72 -15.63
N ILE A 424 6.17 -17.91 -15.60
CA ILE A 424 7.53 -18.33 -15.30
C ILE A 424 7.87 -17.77 -13.92
N VAL A 425 8.27 -18.65 -13.00
CA VAL A 425 8.72 -18.28 -11.66
C VAL A 425 10.16 -18.73 -11.49
N SER A 426 10.99 -17.91 -10.87
CA SER A 426 12.33 -18.28 -10.45
C SER A 426 12.60 -17.73 -9.07
N ILE A 427 13.03 -18.61 -8.15
CA ILE A 427 13.45 -18.22 -6.81
C ILE A 427 14.90 -18.64 -6.66
N SER A 428 15.75 -17.68 -6.30
CA SER A 428 17.17 -17.89 -6.04
C SER A 428 17.50 -17.54 -4.59
N PHE A 429 18.39 -18.30 -3.97
CA PHE A 429 18.68 -18.16 -2.54
C PHE A 429 20.08 -18.65 -2.18
N GLY A 430 20.63 -18.14 -1.07
CA GLY A 430 22.00 -18.42 -0.63
C GLY A 430 22.21 -19.74 0.14
N GLY A 431 21.15 -20.45 0.54
CA GLY A 431 21.25 -21.62 1.42
C GLY A 431 20.42 -22.83 0.99
N LYS A 432 21.02 -24.02 0.88
CA LYS A 432 20.31 -25.26 0.50
C LYS A 432 19.05 -25.56 1.33
N LYS A 433 19.05 -25.15 2.61
CA LYS A 433 17.92 -25.34 3.54
C LYS A 433 16.62 -24.68 3.06
N ASP A 434 16.72 -23.64 2.22
CA ASP A 434 15.58 -22.84 1.77
C ASP A 434 14.92 -23.40 0.50
N GLU A 435 15.39 -24.56 0.00
CA GLU A 435 14.84 -25.23 -1.18
C GLU A 435 13.36 -25.62 -1.02
N ASN A 436 12.99 -26.15 0.14
CA ASN A 436 11.59 -26.49 0.43
C ASN A 436 10.71 -25.25 0.52
N TRP A 437 11.19 -24.17 1.14
CA TRP A 437 10.49 -22.90 1.21
C TRP A 437 10.22 -22.31 -0.19
N ALA A 438 11.25 -22.30 -1.05
CA ALA A 438 11.13 -21.80 -2.42
C ALA A 438 10.12 -22.64 -3.23
N ARG A 439 10.17 -23.97 -3.09
CA ARG A 439 9.20 -24.88 -3.70
C ARG A 439 7.77 -24.58 -3.22
N GLU A 440 7.54 -24.46 -1.92
CA GLU A 440 6.22 -24.15 -1.36
C GLU A 440 5.67 -22.81 -1.85
N LEU A 441 6.54 -21.82 -2.00
CA LEU A 441 6.15 -20.51 -2.50
C LEU A 441 5.74 -20.54 -3.99
N ILE A 442 6.44 -21.32 -4.83
CA ILE A 442 6.02 -21.60 -6.22
C ILE A 442 4.64 -22.27 -6.26
N LEU A 443 4.36 -23.19 -5.34
CA LEU A 443 3.08 -23.92 -5.28
C LEU A 443 1.88 -23.04 -4.87
N LYS A 444 2.13 -21.84 -4.32
CA LYS A 444 1.10 -20.84 -4.01
C LYS A 444 0.65 -20.05 -5.23
N VAL A 445 1.24 -20.28 -6.42
CA VAL A 445 0.77 -19.66 -7.67
C VAL A 445 -0.48 -20.37 -8.17
N GLU A 446 -1.59 -19.65 -8.29
CA GLU A 446 -2.92 -20.20 -8.55
C GLU A 446 -3.73 -19.34 -9.53
N PRO A 447 -4.77 -19.90 -10.18
CA PRO A 447 -5.63 -19.11 -11.04
C PRO A 447 -6.46 -18.11 -10.24
N VAL A 448 -6.69 -16.94 -10.81
CA VAL A 448 -7.70 -16.00 -10.30
C VAL A 448 -9.08 -16.62 -10.56
N GLN A 449 -9.88 -16.85 -9.52
CA GLN A 449 -11.27 -17.27 -9.68
C GLN A 449 -12.04 -16.11 -10.34
N GLN A 450 -12.69 -16.39 -11.48
CA GLN A 450 -13.56 -15.44 -12.19
C GLN A 450 -14.99 -15.53 -11.69
#